data_AF-A0A662FTI7-F1
#
_entry.id   AF-A0A662FTI7-F1
#
_cell.length_a   1.000
_cell.length_b   1.000
_cell.length_c   1.000
_cell.angle_alpha   90.00
_cell.angle_beta   90.00
_cell.angle_gamma   90.00
#
_symmetry.space_group_name_H-M   'P 1'
#
loop_
_entity.id
_entity.type
_entity.pdbx_description
1 polymer ?
#
loop_
_entity_poly.entity_id
_entity_poly.type
_entity_poly.pdbx_seq_one_letter_code
_entity_poly.pdbx_strand_id
1 'polypeptide(L)'
;MVTELMKVPLLSTTTVECLRVLGINSLEDLALLSDEACVMIADRLKSISSRLAKDGYLKERLIMACRYAKAIKRGKPLLFGYNPLLNSLAISYRRKRLIFFDLEYDPEKPFIFIIGIMDVDGRVSQFFIEDNEEERRALLRLTNIITDKVLVCYAGKSADIPTLQKCYKKYNFRVPRLELIDLFYDILFTGNIRKQTIYLPLTCLSEKTVANYLGYKPPRNLEIKDGLSALLHFYAYLREKDPSRKIEIRDQLLLYNYSDLERSKFILERIFKLFKVI
;
A
#
# COMPACT_ATOMS: atom_id res chain seq x y z
N MET A 1 -9.25 -12.75 24.24
CA MET A 1 -9.98 -11.72 23.45
C MET A 1 -9.02 -10.60 23.09
N VAL A 2 -8.87 -10.27 21.80
CA VAL A 2 -8.12 -9.08 21.38
C VAL A 2 -8.94 -7.86 21.74
N THR A 3 -8.43 -7.03 22.65
CA THR A 3 -9.15 -5.86 23.15
C THR A 3 -9.23 -4.77 22.08
N GLU A 4 -10.26 -3.92 22.08
CA GLU A 4 -10.48 -2.93 21.02
C GLU A 4 -9.30 -1.96 20.79
N LEU A 5 -8.58 -1.59 21.86
CA LEU A 5 -7.35 -0.80 21.76
C LEU A 5 -6.25 -1.46 20.92
N MET A 6 -6.17 -2.81 20.91
CA MET A 6 -5.20 -3.55 20.09
C MET A 6 -5.50 -3.47 18.60
N LYS A 7 -6.71 -3.02 18.23
CA LYS A 7 -7.10 -2.80 16.83
C LYS A 7 -6.65 -1.42 16.32
N VAL A 8 -6.24 -0.51 17.20
CA VAL A 8 -5.78 0.83 16.82
C VAL A 8 -4.36 0.73 16.27
N PRO A 9 -4.10 1.21 15.03
CA PRO A 9 -2.75 1.24 14.47
C PRO A 9 -1.76 1.92 15.41
N LEU A 10 -0.52 1.42 15.40
CA LEU A 10 0.64 1.92 16.17
C LEU A 10 0.63 1.60 17.68
N LEU A 11 -0.40 0.95 18.21
CA LEU A 11 -0.40 0.47 19.59
C LEU A 11 0.13 -0.97 19.66
N SER A 12 1.21 -1.15 20.41
CA SER A 12 1.72 -2.48 20.77
C SER A 12 1.02 -3.00 22.02
N THR A 13 1.10 -4.32 22.26
CA THR A 13 0.59 -4.96 23.49
C THR A 13 1.07 -4.23 24.75
N THR A 14 2.38 -3.97 24.85
CA THR A 14 2.97 -3.23 25.96
C THR A 14 2.40 -1.82 26.11
N THR A 15 2.14 -1.13 24.99
CA THR A 15 1.54 0.22 25.04
C THR A 15 0.12 0.15 25.59
N VAL A 16 -0.70 -0.82 25.12
CA VAL A 16 -2.09 -1.01 25.56
C VAL A 16 -2.16 -1.38 27.04
N GLU A 17 -1.29 -2.27 27.52
CA GLU A 17 -1.22 -2.64 28.94
C GLU A 17 -0.92 -1.43 29.82
N CYS A 18 0.06 -0.62 29.44
CA CYS A 18 0.42 0.58 30.19
C CYS A 18 -0.67 1.67 30.12
N LEU A 19 -1.38 1.80 28.99
CA LEU A 19 -2.52 2.72 28.86
C LEU A 19 -3.66 2.35 29.84
N ARG A 20 -3.92 1.06 30.05
CA ARG A 20 -4.92 0.60 31.04
C ARG A 20 -4.56 0.96 32.47
N VAL A 21 -3.28 0.83 32.83
CA VAL A 21 -2.79 1.28 34.16
C VAL A 21 -3.07 2.77 34.37
N LEU A 22 -3.08 3.56 33.30
CA LEU A 22 -3.43 4.98 33.31
C LEU A 22 -4.93 5.27 33.18
N GLY A 23 -5.79 4.25 33.18
CA GLY A 23 -7.25 4.39 33.11
C GLY A 23 -7.83 4.49 31.70
N ILE A 24 -7.01 4.29 30.65
CA ILE A 24 -7.46 4.31 29.25
C ILE A 24 -7.76 2.87 28.84
N ASN A 25 -9.03 2.48 28.93
CA ASN A 25 -9.46 1.08 28.84
C ASN A 25 -10.13 0.73 27.50
N SER A 26 -10.67 1.73 26.82
CA SER A 26 -11.48 1.59 25.60
C SER A 26 -10.97 2.42 24.43
N LEU A 27 -11.50 2.13 23.24
CA LEU A 27 -11.30 2.97 22.05
C LEU A 27 -11.83 4.39 22.29
N GLU A 28 -12.95 4.50 23.00
CA GLU A 28 -13.62 5.75 23.34
C GLU A 28 -12.73 6.64 24.20
N ASP A 29 -12.11 6.09 25.24
CA ASP A 29 -11.20 6.82 26.14
C ASP A 29 -10.04 7.42 25.33
N LEU A 30 -9.42 6.61 24.48
CA LEU A 30 -8.30 7.05 23.65
C LEU A 30 -8.71 8.11 22.63
N ALA A 31 -9.89 7.97 22.02
CA ALA A 31 -10.40 8.89 21.01
C ALA A 31 -10.80 10.26 21.59
N LEU A 32 -11.04 10.37 22.90
CA LEU A 32 -11.37 11.63 23.58
C LEU A 32 -10.15 12.51 23.88
N LEU A 33 -8.94 11.96 23.80
CA LEU A 33 -7.73 12.71 24.14
C LEU A 33 -7.44 13.82 23.12
N SER A 34 -7.01 14.98 23.62
CA SER A 34 -6.31 16.02 22.84
C SER A 34 -4.87 15.58 22.53
N ASP A 35 -4.20 16.27 21.59
CA ASP A 35 -2.81 15.98 21.27
C ASP A 35 -1.88 16.30 22.48
N GLU A 36 -2.17 17.35 23.24
CA GLU A 36 -1.46 17.72 24.47
C GLU A 36 -1.59 16.63 25.54
N ALA A 37 -2.80 16.12 25.74
CA ALA A 37 -3.05 14.99 26.62
C ALA A 37 -2.27 13.74 26.19
N CYS A 38 -2.18 13.45 24.89
CA CYS A 38 -1.35 12.35 24.38
C CYS A 38 0.13 12.55 24.75
N VAL A 39 0.67 13.76 24.66
CA VAL A 39 2.06 14.04 25.07
C VAL A 39 2.27 13.77 26.56
N MET A 40 1.36 14.25 27.42
CA MET A 40 1.44 14.02 28.88
C MET A 40 1.34 12.53 29.22
N ILE A 41 0.43 11.81 28.57
CA ILE A 41 0.27 10.36 28.77
C ILE A 41 1.53 9.63 28.31
N ALA A 42 2.11 9.98 27.16
CA ALA A 42 3.34 9.37 26.68
C ALA A 42 4.48 9.52 27.71
N ASP A 43 4.63 10.68 28.36
CA ASP A 43 5.62 10.86 29.42
C ASP A 43 5.36 9.95 30.64
N ARG A 44 4.09 9.78 31.04
CA ARG A 44 3.70 8.83 32.10
C ARG A 44 3.91 7.37 31.71
N LEU A 45 3.71 7.01 30.44
CA LEU A 45 3.97 5.66 29.94
C LEU A 45 5.46 5.30 30.03
N LYS A 46 6.36 6.29 29.83
CA LYS A 46 7.81 6.08 29.99
C LYS A 46 8.20 5.74 31.42
N SER A 47 7.53 6.31 32.42
CA SER A 47 7.79 5.96 33.83
C SER A 47 7.26 4.57 34.22
N ILE A 48 6.27 4.04 33.49
CA ILE A 48 5.68 2.72 33.77
C ILE A 48 6.48 1.59 33.11
N SER A 49 7.05 1.83 31.93
CA SER A 49 7.74 0.79 31.16
C SER A 49 9.11 1.24 30.68
N SER A 50 10.15 0.53 31.12
CA SER A 50 11.53 0.74 30.67
C SER A 50 11.69 0.53 29.15
N ARG A 51 10.84 -0.30 28.54
CA ARG A 51 10.79 -0.47 27.08
C ARG A 51 10.27 0.79 26.39
N LEU A 52 9.17 1.36 26.89
CA LEU A 52 8.59 2.59 26.34
C LEU A 52 9.46 3.82 26.65
N ALA A 53 10.21 3.82 27.76
CA ALA A 53 11.16 4.88 28.09
C ALA A 53 12.21 5.09 26.98
N LYS A 54 12.65 4.00 26.34
CA LYS A 54 13.61 4.01 25.23
C LYS A 54 13.00 4.42 23.88
N ASP A 55 11.67 4.51 23.79
CA ASP A 55 10.97 4.92 22.56
C ASP A 55 11.01 6.45 22.43
N GLY A 56 11.92 6.93 21.58
CA GLY A 56 12.09 8.35 21.26
C GLY A 56 10.87 8.97 20.55
N TYR A 57 10.01 8.16 19.93
CA TYR A 57 8.88 8.61 19.11
C TYR A 57 7.52 8.32 19.76
N LEU A 58 7.51 7.94 21.05
CA LEU A 58 6.30 7.54 21.76
C LEU A 58 5.22 8.62 21.75
N LYS A 59 5.61 9.90 21.84
CA LYS A 59 4.70 11.05 21.86
C LYS A 59 3.95 11.15 20.54
N GLU A 60 4.69 11.23 19.44
CA GLU A 60 4.16 11.31 18.08
C GLU A 60 3.33 10.08 17.75
N ARG A 61 3.82 8.89 18.13
CA ARG A 61 3.13 7.62 17.94
C ARG A 61 1.77 7.61 18.64
N LEU A 62 1.71 8.09 19.89
CA LEU A 62 0.46 8.13 20.66
C LEU A 62 -0.53 9.15 20.09
N ILE A 63 -0.06 10.32 19.65
CA ILE A 63 -0.91 11.30 18.94
C ILE A 63 -1.51 10.66 17.67
N MET A 64 -0.69 10.01 16.85
CA MET A 64 -1.18 9.35 15.64
C MET A 64 -2.16 8.22 15.96
N ALA A 65 -1.89 7.41 16.97
CA ALA A 65 -2.80 6.36 17.44
C ALA A 65 -4.14 6.95 17.91
N CYS A 66 -4.13 8.04 18.67
CA CYS A 66 -5.34 8.76 19.08
C CYS A 66 -6.15 9.26 17.87
N ARG A 67 -5.48 9.80 16.83
CA ARG A 67 -6.14 10.23 15.59
C ARG A 67 -6.74 9.06 14.80
N TYR A 68 -6.08 7.91 14.76
CA TYR A 68 -6.68 6.68 14.24
C TYR A 68 -7.89 6.25 15.06
N ALA A 69 -7.82 6.27 16.40
CA ALA A 69 -8.94 5.94 17.26
C ALA A 69 -10.14 6.87 17.01
N LYS A 70 -9.90 8.17 16.81
CA LYS A 70 -10.93 9.15 16.40
C LYS A 70 -11.55 8.81 15.05
N ALA A 71 -10.75 8.44 14.05
CA ALA A 71 -11.27 8.02 12.75
C ALA A 71 -12.13 6.77 12.87
N ILE A 72 -11.63 5.72 13.53
CA ILE A 72 -12.32 4.44 13.75
C ILE A 72 -13.66 4.68 14.46
N LYS A 73 -13.66 5.43 15.56
CA LYS A 73 -14.88 5.76 16.32
C LYS A 73 -15.93 6.49 15.46
N ARG A 74 -15.51 7.35 14.54
CA ARG A 74 -16.40 8.09 13.64
C ARG A 74 -16.86 7.27 12.43
N GLY A 75 -16.20 6.15 12.13
CA GLY A 75 -16.42 5.37 10.91
C GLY A 75 -16.14 6.16 9.62
N LYS A 76 -15.34 7.23 9.69
CA LYS A 76 -15.04 8.11 8.55
C LYS A 76 -13.57 8.54 8.57
N PRO A 77 -12.97 8.86 7.40
CA PRO A 77 -11.60 9.33 7.36
C PRO A 77 -11.47 10.63 8.15
N LEU A 78 -10.41 10.74 8.96
CA LEU A 78 -10.00 11.99 9.56
C LEU A 78 -8.90 12.59 8.69
N LEU A 79 -9.13 13.80 8.18
CA LEU A 79 -8.14 14.56 7.41
C LEU A 79 -7.49 15.59 8.34
N PHE A 80 -6.18 15.76 8.22
CA PHE A 80 -5.40 16.64 9.06
C PHE A 80 -4.39 17.42 8.22
N GLY A 81 -4.57 18.74 8.14
CA GLY A 81 -3.66 19.63 7.45
C GLY A 81 -3.63 19.49 5.93
N TYR A 82 -2.56 20.02 5.33
CA TYR A 82 -2.30 20.07 3.90
C TYR A 82 -1.25 19.03 3.50
N ASN A 83 -1.46 18.35 2.37
CA ASN A 83 -0.49 17.40 1.82
C ASN A 83 0.08 17.91 0.49
N PRO A 84 1.33 18.44 0.45
CA PRO A 84 1.94 18.93 -0.79
C PRO A 84 2.15 17.84 -1.83
N LEU A 85 2.40 16.60 -1.41
CA LEU A 85 2.59 15.47 -2.32
C LEU A 85 1.32 15.21 -3.13
N LEU A 86 0.14 15.26 -2.51
CA LEU A 86 -1.13 15.06 -3.21
C LEU A 86 -1.36 16.13 -4.29
N ASN A 87 -0.95 17.37 -4.07
CA ASN A 87 -1.06 18.43 -5.07
C ASN A 87 -0.13 18.20 -6.25
N SER A 88 1.14 17.82 -5.98
CA SER A 88 2.09 17.45 -7.03
C SER A 88 1.57 16.26 -7.86
N LEU A 89 1.08 15.22 -7.19
CA LEU A 89 0.47 14.06 -7.84
C LEU A 89 -0.76 14.45 -8.68
N ALA A 90 -1.63 15.33 -8.18
CA ALA A 90 -2.80 15.77 -8.92
C ALA A 90 -2.43 16.56 -10.19
N ILE A 91 -1.33 17.33 -10.16
CA ILE A 91 -0.77 17.98 -11.35
C ILE A 91 -0.26 16.91 -12.34
N SER A 92 0.56 15.96 -11.88
CA SER A 92 1.07 14.87 -12.72
C SER A 92 -0.04 13.99 -13.32
N TYR A 93 -1.11 13.76 -12.55
CA TYR A 93 -2.30 13.04 -12.98
C TYR A 93 -3.01 13.77 -14.11
N ARG A 94 -3.34 15.07 -13.95
CA ARG A 94 -3.96 15.89 -15.01
C ARG A 94 -3.11 16.00 -16.27
N ARG A 95 -1.78 16.04 -16.10
CA ARG A 95 -0.82 16.09 -17.22
C ARG A 95 -0.52 14.73 -17.86
N LYS A 96 -1.19 13.66 -17.43
CA LYS A 96 -0.99 12.29 -17.94
C LYS A 96 0.48 11.82 -17.86
N ARG A 97 1.18 12.28 -16.81
CA ARG A 97 2.56 11.88 -16.49
C ARG A 97 2.64 10.82 -15.40
N LEU A 98 1.51 10.46 -14.81
CA LEU A 98 1.40 9.42 -13.80
C LEU A 98 1.04 8.09 -14.47
N ILE A 99 1.65 7.00 -14.01
CA ILE A 99 1.26 5.63 -14.34
C ILE A 99 1.16 4.82 -13.05
N PHE A 100 0.18 3.93 -12.98
CA PHE A 100 0.07 2.91 -11.95
C PHE A 100 0.86 1.69 -12.38
N PHE A 101 1.50 1.04 -11.41
CA PHE A 101 2.47 -0.02 -11.64
C PHE A 101 2.32 -1.10 -10.58
N ASP A 102 2.34 -2.34 -11.01
CA ASP A 102 2.23 -3.52 -10.16
C ASP A 102 2.97 -4.72 -10.81
N LEU A 103 3.54 -5.60 -9.98
CA LEU A 103 4.33 -6.75 -10.44
C LEU A 103 3.84 -8.05 -9.80
N GLU A 104 3.86 -9.12 -10.58
CA GLU A 104 3.77 -10.48 -10.06
C GLU A 104 5.09 -11.22 -10.31
N TYR A 105 5.66 -11.81 -9.26
CA TYR A 105 7.01 -12.36 -9.32
C TYR A 105 7.20 -13.54 -8.36
N ASP A 106 8.24 -14.32 -8.66
CA ASP A 106 8.74 -15.35 -7.76
C ASP A 106 9.60 -14.67 -6.66
N PRO A 107 9.29 -14.81 -5.36
CA PRO A 107 10.10 -14.19 -4.31
C PRO A 107 11.45 -14.91 -4.10
N GLU A 108 11.55 -16.19 -4.47
CA GLU A 108 12.74 -17.02 -4.29
C GLU A 108 13.73 -16.87 -5.45
N LYS A 109 13.26 -16.39 -6.60
CA LYS A 109 14.08 -16.20 -7.81
C LYS A 109 13.87 -14.80 -8.37
N PRO A 110 14.91 -14.11 -8.87
CA PRO A 110 14.72 -12.83 -9.58
C PRO A 110 14.05 -13.08 -10.94
N PHE A 111 12.74 -13.31 -10.92
CA PHE A 111 11.91 -13.56 -12.08
C PHE A 111 10.52 -12.97 -11.87
N ILE A 112 10.15 -12.07 -12.77
CA ILE A 112 8.84 -11.44 -12.86
C ILE A 112 8.05 -12.15 -13.94
N PHE A 113 6.86 -12.65 -13.59
CA PHE A 113 5.97 -13.31 -14.54
C PHE A 113 4.85 -12.39 -15.06
N ILE A 114 4.53 -11.30 -14.35
CA ILE A 114 3.68 -10.21 -14.89
C ILE A 114 4.26 -8.84 -14.54
N ILE A 115 4.35 -7.98 -15.55
CA ILE A 115 4.54 -6.53 -15.37
C ILE A 115 3.26 -5.82 -15.80
N GLY A 116 2.57 -5.20 -14.84
CA GLY A 116 1.35 -4.43 -15.07
C GLY A 116 1.59 -2.93 -15.05
N ILE A 117 1.04 -2.23 -16.04
CA ILE A 117 1.06 -0.76 -16.11
C ILE A 117 -0.32 -0.25 -16.51
N MET A 118 -0.80 0.78 -15.84
CA MET A 118 -2.05 1.46 -16.18
C MET A 118 -1.85 2.97 -16.22
N ASP A 119 -2.30 3.62 -17.28
CA ASP A 119 -2.29 5.09 -17.34
C ASP A 119 -3.49 5.72 -16.61
N VAL A 120 -3.47 7.04 -16.47
CA VAL A 120 -4.58 7.79 -15.82
C VAL A 120 -5.91 7.67 -16.59
N ASP A 121 -5.88 7.40 -17.89
CA ASP A 121 -7.08 7.18 -18.69
C ASP A 121 -7.65 5.76 -18.49
N GLY A 122 -6.91 4.87 -17.81
CA GLY A 122 -7.29 3.48 -17.56
C GLY A 122 -6.86 2.51 -18.65
N ARG A 123 -6.01 2.95 -19.60
CA ARG A 123 -5.42 2.03 -20.58
C ARG A 123 -4.35 1.20 -19.90
N VAL A 124 -4.42 -0.11 -20.12
CA VAL A 124 -3.57 -1.10 -19.45
C VAL A 124 -2.61 -1.73 -20.45
N SER A 125 -1.37 -1.92 -20.02
CA SER A 125 -0.36 -2.75 -20.68
C SER A 125 0.13 -3.78 -19.68
N GLN A 126 -0.07 -5.06 -20.01
CA GLN A 126 0.38 -6.18 -19.19
C GLN A 126 1.32 -7.06 -20.00
N PHE A 127 2.53 -7.25 -19.47
CA PHE A 127 3.50 -8.19 -20.05
C PHE A 127 3.42 -9.49 -19.26
N PHE A 128 2.78 -10.50 -19.85
CA PHE A 128 2.82 -11.87 -19.35
C PHE A 128 4.13 -12.52 -19.82
N ILE A 129 4.90 -13.05 -18.88
CA ILE A 129 6.30 -13.47 -19.09
C ILE A 129 6.44 -14.94 -18.70
N GLU A 130 6.70 -15.79 -19.69
CA GLU A 130 6.84 -17.24 -19.49
C GLU A 130 8.28 -17.66 -19.24
N ASP A 131 9.25 -16.90 -19.75
CA ASP A 131 10.67 -17.25 -19.71
C ASP A 131 11.61 -16.04 -19.54
N ASN A 132 12.90 -16.34 -19.37
CA ASN A 132 13.93 -15.33 -19.13
C ASN A 132 14.15 -14.40 -20.33
N GLU A 133 13.93 -14.85 -21.57
CA GLU A 133 14.09 -14.00 -22.75
C GLU A 133 12.90 -13.05 -22.93
N GLU A 134 11.70 -13.51 -22.59
CA GLU A 134 10.52 -12.66 -22.47
C GLU A 134 10.70 -11.62 -21.36
N GLU A 135 11.21 -12.00 -20.19
CA GLU A 135 11.48 -11.06 -19.10
C GLU A 135 12.45 -9.98 -19.56
N ARG A 136 13.55 -10.37 -20.22
CA ARG A 136 14.54 -9.44 -20.77
C ARG A 136 13.91 -8.45 -21.75
N ARG A 137 13.06 -8.91 -22.67
CA ARG A 137 12.33 -8.04 -23.62
C ARG A 137 11.34 -7.12 -22.92
N ALA A 138 10.61 -7.62 -21.92
CA ALA A 138 9.63 -6.87 -21.17
C ALA A 138 10.27 -5.74 -20.36
N LEU A 139 11.42 -5.98 -19.71
CA LEU A 139 12.16 -4.96 -18.96
C LEU A 139 12.67 -3.82 -19.87
N LEU A 140 13.12 -4.14 -21.09
CA LEU A 140 13.50 -3.10 -22.07
C LEU A 140 12.30 -2.24 -22.47
N ARG A 141 11.14 -2.87 -22.74
CA ARG A 141 9.90 -2.15 -23.06
C ARG A 141 9.42 -1.30 -21.89
N LEU A 142 9.45 -1.85 -20.68
CA LEU A 142 9.10 -1.14 -19.45
C LEU A 142 9.92 0.14 -19.30
N THR A 143 11.24 0.06 -19.48
CA THR A 143 12.14 1.22 -19.38
C THR A 143 11.68 2.40 -20.25
N ASN A 144 11.30 2.11 -21.49
CA ASN A 144 10.83 3.12 -22.42
C ASN A 144 9.47 3.72 -22.01
N ILE A 145 8.56 2.89 -21.46
CA ILE A 145 7.23 3.33 -21.04
C ILE A 145 7.31 4.26 -19.82
N ILE A 146 8.21 3.94 -18.88
CA ILE A 146 8.27 4.64 -17.58
C ILE A 146 9.19 5.86 -17.57
N THR A 147 9.96 6.08 -18.64
CA THR A 147 10.82 7.26 -18.76
C THR A 147 9.96 8.53 -18.66
N ASP A 148 10.40 9.47 -17.81
CA ASP A 148 9.73 10.75 -17.51
C ASP A 148 8.32 10.64 -16.89
N LYS A 149 7.94 9.46 -16.41
CA LYS A 149 6.69 9.21 -15.69
C LYS A 149 6.91 9.13 -14.18
N VAL A 150 5.87 9.51 -13.43
CA VAL A 150 5.74 9.21 -12.01
C VAL A 150 5.05 7.86 -11.88
N LEU A 151 5.74 6.89 -11.28
CA LEU A 151 5.17 5.58 -10.98
C LEU A 151 4.43 5.66 -9.66
N VAL A 152 3.24 5.10 -9.63
CA VAL A 152 2.44 4.92 -8.43
C VAL A 152 2.18 3.44 -8.20
N CYS A 153 2.51 2.96 -7.01
CA CYS A 153 2.24 1.59 -6.58
C CYS A 153 1.62 1.57 -5.18
N TYR A 154 1.22 0.38 -4.72
CA TYR A 154 0.77 0.16 -3.36
C TYR A 154 1.74 -0.75 -2.61
N ALA A 155 2.48 -0.22 -1.64
CA ALA A 155 3.49 -0.96 -0.87
C ALA A 155 4.63 -1.60 -1.70
N GLY A 156 4.79 -1.20 -2.97
CA GLY A 156 5.81 -1.72 -3.87
C GLY A 156 7.24 -1.27 -3.55
N LYS A 157 7.43 -0.20 -2.75
CA LYS A 157 8.78 0.22 -2.30
C LYS A 157 9.54 -0.88 -1.58
N SER A 158 8.85 -1.70 -0.79
CA SER A 158 9.46 -2.77 -0.01
C SER A 158 9.67 -4.07 -0.77
N ALA A 159 8.95 -4.29 -1.88
CA ALA A 159 8.85 -5.60 -2.50
C ALA A 159 9.12 -5.53 -4.02
N ASP A 160 8.21 -4.90 -4.78
CA ASP A 160 8.30 -4.78 -6.25
C ASP A 160 9.60 -4.14 -6.72
N ILE A 161 10.00 -3.03 -6.11
CA ILE A 161 11.15 -2.25 -6.57
C ILE A 161 12.47 -3.00 -6.32
N PRO A 162 12.73 -3.58 -5.14
CA PRO A 162 13.85 -4.49 -4.97
C PRO A 162 13.88 -5.65 -5.98
N THR A 163 12.73 -6.28 -6.26
CA THR A 163 12.65 -7.37 -7.25
C THR A 163 12.97 -6.87 -8.65
N LEU A 164 12.36 -5.76 -9.07
CA LEU A 164 12.63 -5.11 -10.35
C LEU A 164 14.12 -4.81 -10.52
N GLN A 165 14.75 -4.21 -9.51
CA GLN A 165 16.19 -3.92 -9.53
C GLN A 165 17.05 -5.19 -9.67
N LYS A 166 16.69 -6.29 -9.01
CA LYS A 166 17.37 -7.58 -9.16
C LYS A 166 17.23 -8.10 -10.60
N CYS A 167 16.04 -8.02 -11.20
CA CYS A 167 15.81 -8.44 -12.58
C CYS A 167 16.55 -7.57 -13.60
N TYR A 168 16.61 -6.24 -13.44
CA TYR A 168 17.46 -5.39 -14.28
C TYR A 168 18.94 -5.79 -14.19
N LYS A 169 19.45 -6.02 -12.97
CA LYS A 169 20.85 -6.44 -12.75
C LYS A 169 21.14 -7.81 -13.36
N LYS A 170 20.22 -8.77 -13.25
CA LYS A 170 20.32 -10.12 -13.84
C LYS A 170 20.65 -10.08 -15.34
N TYR A 171 20.14 -9.08 -16.07
CA TYR A 171 20.41 -8.90 -17.51
C TYR A 171 21.45 -7.83 -17.83
N ASN A 172 22.23 -7.37 -16.85
CA ASN A 172 23.21 -6.29 -16.99
C ASN A 172 22.61 -4.97 -17.53
N PHE A 173 21.33 -4.72 -17.27
CA PHE A 173 20.69 -3.46 -17.62
C PHE A 173 20.93 -2.42 -16.53
N ARG A 174 21.07 -1.15 -16.95
CA ARG A 174 21.07 -0.04 -16.01
C ARG A 174 19.67 0.10 -15.40
N VAL A 175 19.61 0.08 -14.07
CA VAL A 175 18.37 0.37 -13.35
C VAL A 175 17.92 1.79 -13.70
N PRO A 176 16.69 1.99 -14.21
CA PRO A 176 16.18 3.31 -14.51
C PRO A 176 16.04 4.14 -13.24
N ARG A 177 16.21 5.47 -13.35
CA ARG A 177 15.88 6.37 -12.26
C ARG A 177 14.36 6.45 -12.16
N LEU A 178 13.80 5.84 -11.12
CA LEU A 178 12.36 5.81 -10.89
C LEU A 178 11.93 6.98 -10.01
N GLU A 179 10.99 7.80 -10.51
CA GLU A 179 10.23 8.70 -9.65
C GLU A 179 9.00 7.92 -9.14
N LEU A 180 9.13 7.32 -7.95
CA LEU A 180 8.14 6.42 -7.39
C LEU A 180 7.43 7.04 -6.19
N ILE A 181 6.11 7.00 -6.22
CA ILE A 181 5.25 7.30 -5.09
C ILE A 181 4.50 6.03 -4.67
N ASP A 182 4.59 5.71 -3.40
CA ASP A 182 3.95 4.54 -2.81
C ASP A 182 2.74 4.98 -2.00
N LEU A 183 1.54 4.55 -2.40
CA LEU A 183 0.29 4.95 -1.75
C LEU A 183 0.26 4.55 -0.27
N PHE A 184 0.85 3.41 0.09
CA PHE A 184 0.92 2.97 1.47
C PHE A 184 1.90 3.83 2.26
N TYR A 185 3.17 3.86 1.86
CA TYR A 185 4.23 4.49 2.66
C TYR A 185 4.29 6.01 2.56
N ASP A 186 3.83 6.62 1.47
CA ASP A 186 3.95 8.08 1.27
C ASP A 186 2.66 8.85 1.58
N ILE A 187 1.52 8.16 1.64
CA ILE A 187 0.20 8.80 1.79
C ILE A 187 -0.59 8.21 2.97
N LEU A 188 -0.87 6.90 2.95
CA LEU A 188 -1.81 6.28 3.88
C LEU A 188 -1.21 5.98 5.25
N PHE A 189 0.05 5.57 5.31
CA PHE A 189 0.74 5.18 6.54
C PHE A 189 2.22 5.60 6.51
N THR A 190 2.44 6.90 6.64
CA THR A 190 3.77 7.53 6.54
C THR A 190 4.69 7.26 7.73
N GLY A 191 4.14 6.79 8.85
CA GLY A 191 4.88 6.62 10.11
C GLY A 191 5.41 7.94 10.70
N ASN A 192 5.10 9.09 10.10
CA ASN A 192 5.62 10.39 10.48
C ASN A 192 4.49 11.38 10.68
N ILE A 193 4.30 11.86 11.90
CA ILE A 193 3.20 12.77 12.26
C ILE A 193 3.15 14.05 11.41
N ARG A 194 4.30 14.54 10.93
CA ARG A 194 4.37 15.74 10.10
C ARG A 194 3.91 15.50 8.66
N LYS A 195 3.95 14.26 8.19
CA LYS A 195 3.52 13.84 6.84
C LYS A 195 2.17 13.15 6.84
N GLN A 196 1.76 12.58 7.97
CA GLN A 196 0.49 11.87 8.12
C GLN A 196 -0.68 12.86 8.12
N THR A 197 -1.39 12.91 7.00
CA THR A 197 -2.49 13.88 6.77
C THR A 197 -3.86 13.21 6.61
N ILE A 198 -3.91 11.89 6.52
CA ILE A 198 -5.15 11.10 6.44
C ILE A 198 -5.09 9.97 7.45
N TYR A 199 -6.18 9.72 8.16
CA TYR A 199 -6.34 8.57 9.05
C TYR A 199 -7.61 7.85 8.64
N LEU A 200 -7.46 6.68 8.01
CA LEU A 200 -8.59 5.84 7.64
C LEU A 200 -9.13 5.10 8.87
N PRO A 201 -10.45 4.87 8.97
CA PRO A 201 -11.06 4.13 10.07
C PRO A 201 -10.89 2.61 9.90
N LEU A 202 -9.65 2.18 9.63
CA LEU A 202 -9.30 0.81 9.31
C LEU A 202 -8.19 0.30 10.23
N THR A 203 -8.29 -0.97 10.58
CA THR A 203 -7.31 -1.67 11.43
C THR A 203 -6.22 -2.33 10.59
N CYS A 204 -6.54 -2.67 9.33
CA CYS A 204 -5.63 -3.20 8.32
C CYS A 204 -5.66 -2.27 7.11
N LEU A 205 -4.47 -1.91 6.63
CA LEU A 205 -4.28 -1.04 5.47
C LEU A 205 -3.68 -1.83 4.30
N SER A 206 -4.15 -3.06 4.07
CA SER A 206 -3.86 -3.73 2.80
C SER A 206 -4.61 -3.04 1.66
N GLU A 207 -4.09 -3.12 0.44
CA GLU A 207 -4.69 -2.47 -0.72
C GLU A 207 -6.17 -2.84 -0.88
N LYS A 208 -6.49 -4.14 -0.82
CA LYS A 208 -7.86 -4.66 -0.93
C LYS A 208 -8.77 -4.09 0.15
N THR A 209 -8.30 -4.02 1.39
CA THR A 209 -9.09 -3.47 2.51
C THR A 209 -9.38 -1.99 2.29
N VAL A 210 -8.37 -1.21 1.89
CA VAL A 210 -8.51 0.23 1.66
C VAL A 210 -9.40 0.50 0.45
N ALA A 211 -9.19 -0.18 -0.67
CA ALA A 211 -10.00 -0.03 -1.87
C ALA A 211 -11.48 -0.35 -1.59
N ASN A 212 -11.76 -1.49 -0.95
CA ASN A 212 -13.13 -1.90 -0.61
C ASN A 212 -13.81 -0.89 0.32
N TYR A 213 -13.10 -0.40 1.35
CA TYR A 213 -13.60 0.65 2.23
C TYR A 213 -13.95 1.94 1.46
N LEU A 214 -13.13 2.30 0.48
CA LEU A 214 -13.38 3.48 -0.36
C LEU A 214 -14.48 3.28 -1.41
N GLY A 215 -14.99 2.05 -1.55
CA GLY A 215 -16.13 1.69 -2.40
C GLY A 215 -15.78 0.90 -3.67
N TYR A 216 -14.54 0.44 -3.81
CA TYR A 216 -14.15 -0.44 -4.93
C TYR A 216 -14.88 -1.77 -4.85
N LYS A 217 -15.27 -2.32 -6.00
CA LYS A 217 -15.86 -3.65 -6.11
C LYS A 217 -15.01 -4.47 -7.08
N PRO A 218 -14.37 -5.56 -6.62
CA PRO A 218 -13.54 -6.38 -7.50
C PRO A 218 -14.37 -7.10 -8.57
N PRO A 219 -13.74 -7.54 -9.67
CA PRO A 219 -14.38 -8.41 -10.66
C PRO A 219 -14.94 -9.67 -10.00
N ARG A 220 -16.18 -10.05 -10.35
CA ARG A 220 -16.89 -11.18 -9.72
C ARG A 220 -16.28 -12.54 -10.04
N ASN A 221 -15.62 -12.64 -11.18
CA ASN A 221 -14.99 -13.86 -11.71
C ASN A 221 -13.50 -13.96 -11.35
N LEU A 222 -12.96 -13.08 -10.50
CA LEU A 222 -11.58 -13.17 -10.05
C LEU A 222 -11.45 -14.23 -8.95
N GLU A 223 -10.70 -15.29 -9.23
CA GLU A 223 -10.51 -16.42 -8.31
C GLU A 223 -9.25 -16.26 -7.43
N ILE A 224 -8.22 -15.63 -7.98
CA ILE A 224 -6.92 -15.45 -7.32
C ILE A 224 -7.06 -14.46 -6.14
N LYS A 225 -6.60 -14.89 -4.96
CA LYS A 225 -6.85 -14.17 -3.70
C LYS A 225 -5.69 -13.32 -3.21
N ASP A 226 -4.46 -13.67 -3.56
CA ASP A 226 -3.23 -13.04 -3.09
C ASP A 226 -2.03 -13.44 -3.98
N GLY A 227 -0.88 -12.82 -3.76
CA GLY A 227 0.33 -13.08 -4.56
C GLY A 227 0.87 -14.51 -4.44
N LEU A 228 0.66 -15.21 -3.32
CA LEU A 228 1.04 -16.62 -3.22
C LEU A 228 0.14 -17.49 -4.11
N SER A 229 -1.17 -17.22 -4.10
CA SER A 229 -2.11 -17.83 -5.01
C SER A 229 -1.74 -17.53 -6.47
N ALA A 230 -1.38 -16.29 -6.81
CA ALA A 230 -0.93 -15.92 -8.15
C ALA A 230 0.30 -16.74 -8.58
N LEU A 231 1.31 -16.85 -7.72
CA LEU A 231 2.50 -17.66 -7.99
C LEU A 231 2.18 -19.15 -8.24
N LEU A 232 1.28 -19.73 -7.43
CA LEU A 232 0.84 -21.11 -7.62
C LEU A 232 0.11 -21.31 -8.95
N HIS A 233 -0.73 -20.36 -9.35
CA HIS A 233 -1.41 -20.37 -10.65
C HIS A 233 -0.40 -20.24 -11.79
N PHE A 234 0.62 -19.40 -11.65
CA PHE A 234 1.67 -19.29 -12.66
C PHE A 234 2.45 -20.62 -12.83
N TYR A 235 2.81 -21.30 -11.74
CA TYR A 235 3.43 -22.63 -11.88
C TYR A 235 2.48 -23.70 -12.42
N ALA A 236 1.17 -23.59 -12.18
CA ALA A 236 0.18 -24.45 -12.82
C ALA A 236 0.13 -24.18 -14.34
N TYR A 237 0.11 -22.91 -14.74
CA TYR A 237 0.15 -22.48 -16.15
C TYR A 237 1.35 -23.07 -16.90
N LEU A 238 2.55 -23.05 -16.30
CA LEU A 238 3.75 -23.60 -16.93
C LEU A 238 3.71 -25.12 -17.14
N ARG A 239 2.95 -25.85 -16.33
CA ARG A 239 2.81 -27.31 -16.41
C ARG A 239 1.60 -27.76 -17.23
N GLU A 240 0.65 -26.87 -17.47
CA GLU A 240 -0.58 -27.19 -18.19
C GLU A 240 -0.28 -27.43 -19.68
N LYS A 241 -0.83 -28.53 -20.19
CA LYS A 241 -0.69 -28.97 -21.58
C LYS A 241 -1.94 -28.71 -22.39
N ASP A 242 -3.11 -28.64 -21.75
CA ASP A 242 -4.36 -28.30 -22.39
C ASP A 242 -4.38 -26.79 -22.74
N PRO A 243 -4.46 -26.41 -24.03
CA PRO A 243 -4.39 -25.00 -24.43
C PRO A 243 -5.52 -24.15 -23.86
N SER A 244 -6.73 -24.71 -23.71
CA SER A 244 -7.90 -23.97 -23.24
C SER A 244 -7.73 -23.61 -21.76
N ARG A 245 -7.35 -24.58 -20.93
CA ARG A 245 -7.03 -24.35 -19.51
C ARG A 245 -5.85 -23.42 -19.32
N LYS A 246 -4.83 -23.52 -20.19
CA LYS A 246 -3.67 -22.62 -20.16
C LYS A 246 -4.10 -21.17 -20.38
N ILE A 247 -5.02 -20.91 -21.31
CA ILE A 247 -5.62 -19.58 -21.53
C ILE A 247 -6.41 -19.14 -20.29
N GLU A 248 -7.27 -20.00 -19.73
CA GLU A 248 -8.07 -19.66 -18.54
C GLU A 248 -7.20 -19.23 -17.34
N ILE A 249 -6.12 -19.97 -17.06
CA ILE A 249 -5.20 -19.63 -15.95
C ILE A 249 -4.49 -18.30 -16.23
N ARG A 250 -4.05 -18.07 -17.48
CA ARG A 250 -3.43 -16.80 -17.88
C ARG A 250 -4.39 -15.63 -17.72
N ASP A 251 -5.64 -15.78 -18.12
CA ASP A 251 -6.66 -14.75 -18.01
C ASP A 251 -6.97 -14.42 -16.54
N GLN A 252 -6.98 -15.42 -15.65
CA GLN A 252 -7.09 -15.18 -14.20
C GLN A 252 -5.90 -14.40 -13.64
N LEU A 253 -4.68 -14.74 -14.04
CA LEU A 253 -3.46 -14.04 -13.61
C LEU A 253 -3.45 -12.58 -14.10
N LEU A 254 -3.83 -12.34 -15.36
CA LEU A 254 -3.93 -11.00 -15.91
C LEU A 254 -5.07 -10.21 -15.25
N LEU A 255 -6.22 -10.83 -14.99
CA LEU A 255 -7.34 -10.20 -14.28
C LEU A 255 -6.97 -9.81 -12.85
N TYR A 256 -6.16 -10.64 -12.18
CA TYR A 256 -5.65 -10.36 -10.83
C TYR A 256 -4.81 -9.08 -10.82
N ASN A 257 -3.75 -9.03 -11.63
CA ASN A 257 -2.86 -7.87 -11.75
C ASN A 257 -3.62 -6.62 -12.25
N TYR A 258 -4.56 -6.77 -13.20
CA TYR A 258 -5.43 -5.68 -13.63
C TYR A 258 -6.22 -5.10 -12.46
N SER A 259 -6.79 -5.97 -11.62
CA SER A 259 -7.56 -5.53 -10.46
C SER A 259 -6.69 -4.85 -9.40
N ASP A 260 -5.42 -5.19 -9.26
CA ASP A 260 -4.50 -4.48 -8.34
C ASP A 260 -4.15 -3.09 -8.90
N LEU A 261 -3.86 -2.96 -10.20
CA LEU A 261 -3.70 -1.66 -10.86
C LEU A 261 -4.93 -0.76 -10.71
N GLU A 262 -6.14 -1.30 -10.92
CA GLU A 262 -7.39 -0.55 -10.75
C GLU A 262 -7.62 -0.13 -9.30
N ARG A 263 -7.29 -0.98 -8.32
CA ARG A 263 -7.40 -0.62 -6.89
C ARG A 263 -6.47 0.54 -6.56
N SER A 264 -5.21 0.47 -6.95
CA SER A 264 -4.24 1.56 -6.76
C SER A 264 -4.73 2.88 -7.38
N LYS A 265 -5.22 2.84 -8.62
CA LYS A 265 -5.83 4.01 -9.27
C LYS A 265 -7.02 4.55 -8.50
N PHE A 266 -7.96 3.68 -8.18
CA PHE A 266 -9.18 4.04 -7.46
C PHE A 266 -8.88 4.66 -6.09
N ILE A 267 -7.95 4.07 -5.33
CA ILE A 267 -7.51 4.60 -4.03
C ILE A 267 -7.00 6.03 -4.20
N LEU A 268 -6.07 6.27 -5.13
CA LEU A 268 -5.50 7.60 -5.34
C LEU A 268 -6.58 8.63 -5.71
N GLU A 269 -7.48 8.29 -6.62
CA GLU A 269 -8.57 9.18 -7.04
C GLU A 269 -9.55 9.50 -5.91
N ARG A 270 -9.84 8.52 -5.05
CA ARG A 270 -10.69 8.74 -3.88
C ARG A 270 -9.99 9.61 -2.84
N ILE A 271 -8.69 9.45 -2.66
CA ILE A 271 -7.88 10.36 -1.82
C ILE A 271 -7.88 11.77 -2.41
N PHE A 272 -7.73 11.94 -3.72
CA PHE A 272 -7.83 13.26 -4.34
C PHE A 272 -9.17 13.94 -4.08
N LYS A 273 -10.27 13.19 -4.17
CA LYS A 273 -11.63 13.69 -3.84
C LYS A 273 -11.75 14.07 -2.36
N LEU A 274 -11.19 13.29 -1.44
CA LEU A 274 -11.20 13.61 -0.01
C LEU A 274 -10.46 14.93 0.28
N PHE A 275 -9.34 15.17 -0.40
CA PHE A 275 -8.55 16.39 -0.26
C PHE A 275 -8.98 17.53 -1.20
N LYS A 276 -9.97 17.30 -2.07
CA LYS A 276 -10.48 18.26 -3.07
C LYS A 276 -9.38 18.83 -3.99
N VAL A 277 -8.44 17.98 -4.41
CA VAL A 277 -7.32 18.38 -5.28
C VAL A 277 -7.49 18.01 -6.75
N ILE A 278 -8.56 17.27 -7.09
CA ILE A 278 -9.07 17.01 -8.44
C ILE A 278 -10.58 17.21 -8.45
#